data_AF-A0A820P9Z4-F1
#
_entry.id   AF-A0A820P9Z4-F1
#
_cell.length_a   1.000
_cell.length_b   1.000
_cell.length_c   1.000
_cell.angle_alpha   90.00
_cell.angle_beta   90.00
_cell.angle_gamma   90.00
#
_symmetry.space_group_name_H-M   'P 1'
#
loop_
_entity.id
_entity.type
_entity.pdbx_description
1 polymer ?
#
loop_
_entity_poly.entity_id
_entity_poly.type
_entity_poly.pdbx_seq_one_letter_code
_entity_poly.pdbx_strand_id
1 'polypeptide(L)'
;AILDIAQTLTRDQKNDVPLLVIYSLVGNDVCNGHADTIARMTTYEEMYDRVLTELAYLDTVLPKGSHVLTTGLANGSLLYQLLHDRVHPLGRVGPPITYAQVYSYLMCLQISPCNGWLTSNDTLRAFTSERAVNLSIAVQNATNAYSPMNFDSAFLNFPFDQAIQEWISQGGEPWQLIESVDGFHISQYGHAVTSDVIWSWLQTNKPHWLPPVNSHNADIERIFKDQGGY
;
A
#
# COMPACT_ATOMS: atom_id res chain seq x y z
N ALA A 1 -11.85 -1.03 -13.46
CA ALA A 1 -11.76 -1.57 -12.09
C ALA A 1 -10.87 -0.74 -11.17
N ILE A 2 -9.70 -0.23 -11.58
CA ILE A 2 -8.93 0.79 -10.81
C ILE A 2 -9.16 2.20 -11.38
N LEU A 3 -9.17 2.36 -12.71
CA LEU A 3 -9.56 3.62 -13.35
C LEU A 3 -10.90 4.18 -12.83
N ASP A 4 -11.86 3.31 -12.51
CA ASP A 4 -13.15 3.72 -11.94
C ASP A 4 -12.98 4.37 -10.56
N ILE A 5 -12.04 3.90 -9.74
CA ILE A 5 -11.70 4.51 -8.44
C ILE A 5 -11.06 5.87 -8.70
N ALA A 6 -10.10 5.96 -9.64
CA ALA A 6 -9.48 7.23 -9.99
C ALA A 6 -10.52 8.26 -10.48
N GLN A 7 -11.57 7.82 -11.18
CA GLN A 7 -12.67 8.67 -11.63
C GLN A 7 -13.56 9.22 -10.51
N THR A 8 -13.48 8.66 -9.30
CA THR A 8 -14.14 9.26 -8.13
C THR A 8 -13.34 10.41 -7.52
N LEU A 9 -12.08 10.61 -7.93
CA LEU A 9 -11.28 11.75 -7.51
C LEU A 9 -11.96 13.04 -7.96
N THR A 10 -12.34 13.88 -6.99
CA THR A 10 -12.93 15.18 -7.27
C THR A 10 -11.85 16.25 -7.22
N ARG A 11 -11.47 16.76 -8.40
CA ARG A 11 -10.59 17.92 -8.53
C ARG A 11 -10.87 18.70 -9.80
N ASP A 12 -10.97 20.01 -9.68
CA ASP A 12 -11.02 20.93 -10.81
C ASP A 12 -9.61 21.38 -11.17
N GLN A 13 -9.13 20.97 -12.35
CA GLN A 13 -7.77 21.25 -12.82
C GLN A 13 -7.40 22.75 -12.86
N LYS A 14 -8.39 23.64 -13.00
CA LYS A 14 -8.16 25.09 -13.13
C LYS A 14 -8.39 25.86 -11.83
N ASN A 15 -9.31 25.39 -11.00
CA ASN A 15 -9.82 26.13 -9.85
C ASN A 15 -9.30 25.60 -8.50
N ASP A 16 -8.88 24.33 -8.44
CA ASP A 16 -8.40 23.73 -7.20
C ASP A 16 -6.87 23.79 -7.06
N VAL A 17 -6.41 23.72 -5.81
CA VAL A 17 -4.98 23.65 -5.52
C VAL A 17 -4.39 22.27 -5.90
N PRO A 18 -3.10 22.22 -6.31
CA PRO A 18 -2.39 20.98 -6.60
C PRO A 18 -2.43 19.96 -5.47
N LEU A 19 -2.23 18.69 -5.82
CA LEU A 19 -2.28 17.56 -4.91
C LEU A 19 -0.93 16.83 -4.83
N LEU A 20 -0.65 16.24 -3.67
CA LEU A 20 0.22 15.08 -3.58
C LEU A 20 -0.67 13.83 -3.62
N VAL A 21 -0.55 13.03 -4.67
CA VAL A 21 -1.29 11.78 -4.86
C VAL A 21 -0.35 10.62 -4.60
N ILE A 22 -0.76 9.69 -3.74
CA ILE A 22 -0.04 8.43 -3.50
C ILE A 22 -0.80 7.30 -4.17
N TYR A 23 -0.23 6.75 -5.25
CA TYR A 23 -0.76 5.59 -5.96
C TYR A 23 -0.17 4.31 -5.34
N SER A 24 -0.98 3.59 -4.56
CA SER A 24 -0.49 2.48 -3.73
C SER A 24 -1.38 1.23 -3.83
N LEU A 25 -1.21 0.47 -4.91
CA LEU A 25 -1.87 -0.83 -5.11
C LEU A 25 -0.93 -1.95 -4.68
N VAL A 26 -0.99 -2.28 -3.39
CA VAL A 26 0.11 -3.02 -2.74
C VAL A 26 -0.03 -4.54 -2.72
N GLY A 27 -1.13 -5.12 -3.23
CA GLY A 27 -1.35 -6.57 -3.06
C GLY A 27 -2.34 -7.24 -4.01
N ASN A 28 -3.47 -6.63 -4.36
CA ASN A 28 -4.55 -7.33 -5.07
C ASN A 28 -4.16 -7.88 -6.46
N ASP A 29 -3.11 -7.34 -7.09
CA ASP A 29 -2.59 -7.85 -8.34
C ASP A 29 -1.86 -9.21 -8.22
N VAL A 30 -1.48 -9.61 -7.01
CA VAL A 30 -0.95 -10.94 -6.69
C VAL A 30 -1.82 -11.73 -5.71
N CYS A 31 -2.76 -11.06 -5.04
CA CYS A 31 -3.63 -11.64 -4.02
C CYS A 31 -5.03 -11.93 -4.55
N ASN A 32 -5.46 -13.18 -4.43
CA ASN A 32 -6.81 -13.62 -4.75
C ASN A 32 -7.17 -14.90 -3.98
N GLY A 33 -8.46 -15.24 -3.95
CA GLY A 33 -9.00 -16.44 -3.29
C GLY A 33 -9.18 -17.66 -4.21
N HIS A 34 -8.75 -17.59 -5.48
CA HIS A 34 -8.97 -18.66 -6.45
C HIS A 34 -8.05 -19.87 -6.20
N ALA A 35 -8.55 -21.07 -6.50
CA ALA A 35 -7.78 -22.31 -6.35
C ALA A 35 -6.51 -22.31 -7.24
N ASP A 36 -6.62 -21.87 -8.49
CA ASP A 36 -5.47 -21.57 -9.35
C ASP A 36 -5.05 -20.11 -9.16
N THR A 37 -4.42 -19.83 -8.02
CA THR A 37 -4.06 -18.45 -7.63
C THR A 37 -3.05 -17.82 -8.61
N ILE A 38 -2.19 -18.61 -9.24
CA ILE A 38 -1.10 -18.13 -10.11
C ILE A 38 -1.64 -17.62 -11.43
N ALA A 39 -2.57 -18.37 -12.06
CA ALA A 39 -3.20 -17.97 -13.31
C ALA A 39 -4.06 -16.70 -13.20
N ARG A 40 -4.31 -16.22 -11.98
CA ARG A 40 -5.15 -15.07 -11.67
C ARG A 40 -4.39 -13.83 -11.22
N MET A 41 -3.06 -13.92 -11.10
CA MET A 41 -2.22 -12.75 -10.82
C MET A 41 -2.01 -11.94 -12.09
N THR A 42 -2.08 -10.62 -11.98
CA THR A 42 -1.78 -9.67 -13.07
C THR A 42 -0.39 -9.95 -13.65
N THR A 43 -0.24 -9.83 -14.97
CA THR A 43 1.08 -9.97 -15.62
C THR A 43 1.86 -8.66 -15.61
N TYR A 44 3.15 -8.73 -15.96
CA TYR A 44 3.98 -7.53 -16.07
C TYR A 44 3.40 -6.53 -17.08
N GLU A 45 3.03 -7.00 -18.27
CA GLU A 45 2.51 -6.18 -19.37
C GLU A 45 1.17 -5.54 -18.97
N GLU A 46 0.27 -6.32 -18.35
CA GLU A 46 -1.00 -5.80 -17.86
C GLU A 46 -0.81 -4.70 -16.81
N MET A 47 0.11 -4.89 -15.86
CA MET A 47 0.41 -3.88 -14.85
C MET A 47 1.00 -2.61 -15.48
N TYR A 48 1.98 -2.77 -16.37
CA TYR A 48 2.62 -1.65 -17.06
C TYR A 48 1.59 -0.79 -17.82
N ASP A 49 0.72 -1.42 -18.62
CA ASP A 49 -0.29 -0.72 -19.41
C ASP A 49 -1.38 -0.06 -18.54
N ARG A 50 -1.78 -0.72 -17.44
CA ARG A 50 -2.75 -0.14 -16.48
C ARG A 50 -2.20 1.10 -15.80
N VAL A 51 -0.95 1.05 -15.32
CA VAL A 51 -0.30 2.19 -14.68
C VAL A 51 -0.17 3.36 -15.65
N LEU A 52 0.26 3.12 -16.90
CA LEU A 52 0.30 4.18 -17.91
C LEU A 52 -1.08 4.80 -18.18
N THR A 53 -2.11 3.97 -18.26
CA THR A 53 -3.50 4.42 -18.47
C THR A 53 -3.96 5.33 -17.32
N GLU A 54 -3.61 4.98 -16.09
CA GLU A 54 -4.00 5.74 -14.90
C GLU A 54 -3.21 7.03 -14.75
N LEU A 55 -1.90 7.01 -15.01
CA LEU A 55 -1.09 8.23 -15.05
C LEU A 55 -1.60 9.19 -16.14
N ALA A 56 -1.98 8.66 -17.30
CA ALA A 56 -2.59 9.44 -18.37
C ALA A 56 -3.92 10.06 -17.97
N TYR A 57 -4.77 9.31 -17.23
CA TYR A 57 -6.01 9.84 -16.71
C TYR A 57 -5.78 10.94 -15.66
N LEU A 58 -4.87 10.71 -14.70
CA LEU A 58 -4.52 11.71 -13.68
C LEU A 58 -4.05 13.02 -14.30
N ASP A 59 -3.33 12.98 -15.43
CA ASP A 59 -2.86 14.19 -16.11
C ASP A 59 -4.01 15.05 -16.67
N THR A 60 -5.19 14.46 -16.86
CA THR A 60 -6.40 15.19 -17.28
C THR A 60 -7.18 15.83 -16.13
N VAL A 61 -6.93 15.40 -14.88
CA VAL A 61 -7.71 15.81 -13.70
C VAL A 61 -6.89 16.67 -12.75
N LEU A 62 -5.61 16.35 -12.56
CA LEU A 62 -4.78 17.01 -11.57
C LEU A 62 -4.44 18.45 -12.03
N PRO A 63 -4.58 19.46 -11.13
CA PRO A 63 -4.07 20.81 -11.37
C PRO A 63 -2.56 20.82 -11.61
N LYS A 64 -2.10 21.75 -12.44
CA LYS A 64 -0.68 21.92 -12.74
C LYS A 64 0.12 22.20 -11.46
N GLY A 65 1.24 21.48 -11.31
CA GLY A 65 2.09 21.54 -10.12
C GLY A 65 1.75 20.48 -9.07
N SER A 66 0.93 19.47 -9.42
CA SER A 66 0.68 18.32 -8.55
C SER A 66 1.89 17.37 -8.55
N HIS A 67 1.87 16.39 -7.66
CA HIS A 67 2.93 15.41 -7.46
C HIS A 67 2.32 14.01 -7.33
N VAL A 68 2.86 13.01 -8.02
CA VAL A 68 2.37 11.62 -7.96
C VAL A 68 3.49 10.69 -7.47
N LEU A 69 3.30 10.12 -6.28
CA LEU A 69 4.15 9.05 -5.75
C LEU A 69 3.51 7.70 -6.05
N THR A 70 4.10 6.91 -6.95
CA THR A 70 3.71 5.50 -7.13
C THR A 70 4.49 4.61 -6.17
N THR A 71 3.84 3.58 -5.64
CA THR A 71 4.53 2.58 -4.82
C THR A 71 4.61 1.23 -5.52
N GLY A 72 5.67 0.47 -5.20
CA GLY A 72 5.71 -0.96 -5.49
C GLY A 72 4.64 -1.74 -4.70
N LEU A 73 4.59 -3.05 -4.93
CA LEU A 73 3.76 -3.96 -4.13
C LEU A 73 4.44 -4.25 -2.78
N ALA A 74 3.63 -4.68 -1.81
CA ALA A 74 4.13 -5.08 -0.50
C ALA A 74 4.89 -6.41 -0.54
N ASN A 75 5.84 -6.56 0.38
CA ASN A 75 6.50 -7.83 0.65
C ASN A 75 5.64 -8.69 1.60
N GLY A 76 4.67 -9.43 1.05
CA GLY A 76 3.79 -10.29 1.86
C GLY A 76 4.41 -11.60 2.35
N SER A 77 5.68 -11.89 2.01
CA SER A 77 6.36 -13.13 2.43
C SER A 77 6.47 -13.27 3.95
N LEU A 78 6.45 -12.14 4.66
CA LEU A 78 6.56 -12.06 6.12
C LEU A 78 5.27 -12.46 6.83
N LEU A 79 4.09 -12.33 6.22
CA LEU A 79 2.81 -12.53 6.89
C LEU A 79 2.69 -13.92 7.51
N TYR A 80 2.90 -14.96 6.72
CA TYR A 80 2.86 -16.34 7.21
C TYR A 80 3.95 -16.58 8.26
N GLN A 81 5.18 -16.10 8.02
CA GLN A 81 6.30 -16.29 8.95
C GLN A 81 6.01 -15.68 10.33
N LEU A 82 5.43 -14.48 10.36
CA LEU A 82 5.14 -13.75 11.59
C LEU A 82 3.93 -14.29 12.35
N LEU A 83 2.97 -14.94 11.66
CA LEU A 83 1.67 -15.26 12.25
C LEU A 83 1.36 -16.75 12.40
N HIS A 84 1.91 -17.66 11.58
CA HIS A 84 1.39 -19.03 11.41
C HIS A 84 1.22 -19.82 12.73
N ASP A 85 2.14 -19.68 13.68
CA ASP A 85 2.11 -20.35 15.00
C ASP A 85 1.34 -19.56 16.07
N ARG A 86 0.98 -18.31 15.80
CA ARG A 86 0.27 -17.46 16.76
C ARG A 86 -1.18 -17.87 16.85
N VAL A 87 -1.75 -17.76 18.05
CA VAL A 87 -3.18 -18.02 18.29
C VAL A 87 -4.01 -16.86 17.75
N HIS A 88 -4.87 -17.17 16.79
CA HIS A 88 -5.86 -16.26 16.23
C HIS A 88 -6.86 -15.81 17.31
N PRO A 89 -7.45 -14.60 17.25
CA PRO A 89 -8.44 -14.14 18.22
C PRO A 89 -9.57 -15.13 18.53
N LEU A 90 -10.06 -15.86 17.51
CA LEU A 90 -11.07 -16.92 17.67
C LEU A 90 -10.63 -18.09 18.56
N GLY A 91 -9.32 -18.35 18.64
CA GLY A 91 -8.73 -19.43 19.43
C GLY A 91 -8.30 -19.02 20.84
N ARG A 92 -8.61 -17.79 21.28
CA ARG A 92 -8.23 -17.30 22.62
C ARG A 92 -9.06 -17.90 23.75
N VAL A 93 -10.26 -18.39 23.44
CA VAL A 93 -11.15 -19.06 24.39
C VAL A 93 -11.41 -20.48 23.90
N GLY A 94 -11.01 -21.48 24.69
CA GLY A 94 -11.15 -22.89 24.33
C GLY A 94 -9.89 -23.46 23.67
N PRO A 95 -10.02 -24.50 22.82
CA PRO A 95 -8.89 -25.06 22.09
C PRO A 95 -8.21 -24.01 21.21
N PRO A 96 -6.87 -23.94 21.19
CA PRO A 96 -6.16 -22.94 20.40
C PRO A 96 -6.43 -23.14 18.91
N ILE A 97 -6.68 -22.03 18.22
CA ILE A 97 -6.80 -21.95 16.77
C ILE A 97 -5.68 -21.01 16.29
N THR A 98 -4.75 -21.51 15.49
CA THR A 98 -3.65 -20.71 14.94
C THR A 98 -4.03 -20.03 13.63
N TYR A 99 -3.27 -19.01 13.22
CA TYR A 99 -3.46 -18.40 11.90
C TYR A 99 -3.29 -19.42 10.77
N ALA A 100 -2.37 -20.38 10.87
CA ALA A 100 -2.22 -21.42 9.84
C ALA A 100 -3.50 -22.24 9.62
N GLN A 101 -4.26 -22.51 10.69
CA GLN A 101 -5.55 -23.18 10.61
C GLN A 101 -6.63 -22.29 9.97
N VAL A 102 -6.66 -21.00 10.34
CA VAL A 102 -7.58 -20.03 9.73
C VAL A 102 -7.29 -19.86 8.23
N TYR A 103 -6.04 -19.70 7.84
CA TYR A 103 -5.65 -19.60 6.42
C TYR A 103 -6.06 -20.83 5.63
N SER A 104 -5.84 -22.03 6.18
CA SER A 104 -6.25 -23.29 5.55
C SER A 104 -7.78 -23.38 5.40
N TYR A 105 -8.53 -22.92 6.40
CA TYR A 105 -10.00 -22.86 6.36
C TYR A 105 -10.50 -21.88 5.27
N LEU A 106 -9.96 -20.67 5.22
CA LEU A 106 -10.36 -19.65 4.22
C LEU A 106 -10.00 -20.08 2.80
N MET A 107 -8.84 -20.70 2.61
CA MET A 107 -8.42 -21.25 1.32
C MET A 107 -9.33 -22.40 0.86
N CYS A 108 -9.74 -23.30 1.78
CA CYS A 108 -10.69 -24.37 1.48
C CYS A 108 -12.05 -23.84 1.00
N LEU A 109 -12.51 -22.73 1.58
CA LEU A 109 -13.74 -22.05 1.19
C LEU A 109 -13.59 -21.14 -0.04
N GLN A 110 -12.38 -20.97 -0.57
CA GLN A 110 -12.04 -20.05 -1.67
C GLN A 110 -12.40 -18.57 -1.37
N ILE A 111 -12.25 -18.18 -0.11
CA ILE A 111 -12.50 -16.81 0.37
C ILE A 111 -11.30 -16.19 1.08
N SER A 112 -10.12 -16.81 0.96
CA SER A 112 -8.88 -16.20 1.43
C SER A 112 -8.64 -14.88 0.68
N PRO A 113 -8.25 -13.80 1.38
CA PRO A 113 -7.89 -12.55 0.72
C PRO A 113 -6.62 -12.71 -0.13
N CYS A 114 -5.76 -13.68 0.18
CA CYS A 114 -4.53 -13.90 -0.56
C CYS A 114 -4.02 -15.35 -0.43
N ASN A 115 -4.50 -16.27 -1.28
CA ASN A 115 -4.03 -17.66 -1.31
C ASN A 115 -2.50 -17.77 -1.52
N GLY A 116 -1.93 -16.84 -2.30
CA GLY A 116 -0.51 -16.83 -2.61
C GLY A 116 0.41 -16.69 -1.40
N TRP A 117 0.10 -15.76 -0.48
CA TRP A 117 0.91 -15.51 0.72
C TRP A 117 0.39 -16.20 1.99
N LEU A 118 -0.93 -16.36 2.13
CA LEU A 118 -1.57 -16.94 3.31
C LEU A 118 -1.74 -18.45 3.16
N THR A 119 -0.62 -19.15 3.03
CA THR A 119 -0.57 -20.59 2.79
C THR A 119 0.66 -21.20 3.43
N SER A 120 0.58 -22.47 3.86
CA SER A 120 1.73 -23.23 4.35
C SER A 120 2.69 -23.64 3.23
N ASN A 121 2.25 -23.62 1.98
CA ASN A 121 3.08 -23.93 0.80
C ASN A 121 4.12 -22.81 0.55
N ASP A 122 5.36 -23.05 0.93
CA ASP A 122 6.47 -22.11 0.79
C ASP A 122 6.81 -21.78 -0.67
N THR A 123 6.70 -22.75 -1.57
CA THR A 123 6.93 -22.59 -3.00
C THR A 123 5.92 -21.61 -3.60
N LEU A 124 4.65 -21.71 -3.19
CA LEU A 124 3.62 -20.77 -3.62
C LEU A 124 3.86 -19.35 -3.06
N ARG A 125 4.27 -19.23 -1.79
CA ARG A 125 4.63 -17.93 -1.20
C ARG A 125 5.82 -17.29 -1.92
N ALA A 126 6.84 -18.08 -2.27
CA ALA A 126 8.01 -17.62 -3.01
C ALA A 126 7.63 -17.09 -4.40
N PHE A 127 6.84 -17.86 -5.16
CA PHE A 127 6.35 -17.43 -6.47
C PHE A 127 5.51 -16.14 -6.40
N THR A 128 4.62 -16.04 -5.41
CA THR A 128 3.78 -14.84 -5.21
C THR A 128 4.65 -13.61 -4.94
N SER A 129 5.70 -13.77 -4.14
CA SER A 129 6.65 -12.69 -3.83
C SER A 129 7.49 -12.30 -5.04
N GLU A 130 7.93 -13.28 -5.84
CA GLU A 130 8.62 -13.02 -7.12
C GLU A 130 7.74 -12.25 -8.10
N ARG A 131 6.46 -12.65 -8.23
CA ARG A 131 5.49 -11.90 -9.04
C ARG A 131 5.34 -10.48 -8.52
N ALA A 132 5.22 -10.27 -7.20
CA ALA A 132 5.08 -8.94 -6.62
C ALA A 132 6.29 -8.03 -6.91
N VAL A 133 7.50 -8.57 -6.86
CA VAL A 133 8.73 -7.86 -7.26
C VAL A 133 8.68 -7.50 -8.75
N ASN A 134 8.30 -8.46 -9.61
CA ASN A 134 8.18 -8.22 -11.05
C ASN A 134 7.15 -7.12 -11.37
N LEU A 135 5.99 -7.13 -10.71
CA LEU A 135 4.97 -6.10 -10.88
C LEU A 135 5.42 -4.74 -10.32
N SER A 136 6.19 -4.71 -9.24
CA SER A 136 6.79 -3.47 -8.72
C SER A 136 7.74 -2.83 -9.75
N ILE A 137 8.52 -3.64 -10.47
CA ILE A 137 9.36 -3.19 -11.58
C ILE A 137 8.50 -2.64 -12.73
N ALA A 138 7.37 -3.28 -13.05
CA ALA A 138 6.43 -2.78 -14.05
C ALA A 138 5.90 -1.38 -13.68
N VAL A 139 5.47 -1.19 -12.43
CA VAL A 139 5.01 0.12 -11.90
C VAL A 139 6.13 1.16 -12.01
N GLN A 140 7.35 0.82 -11.58
CA GLN A 140 8.50 1.71 -11.67
C GLN A 140 8.79 2.13 -13.12
N ASN A 141 8.81 1.16 -14.04
CA ASN A 141 9.10 1.42 -15.45
C ASN A 141 8.00 2.29 -16.09
N ALA A 142 6.73 2.01 -15.83
CA ALA A 142 5.62 2.83 -16.33
C ALA A 142 5.69 4.26 -15.76
N THR A 143 5.98 4.40 -14.47
CA THR A 143 6.12 5.70 -13.79
C THR A 143 7.23 6.54 -14.43
N ASN A 144 8.36 5.91 -14.75
CA ASN A 144 9.52 6.59 -15.36
C ASN A 144 9.33 6.85 -16.87
N ALA A 145 8.52 6.05 -17.56
CA ALA A 145 8.27 6.19 -18.99
C ALA A 145 7.23 7.27 -19.29
N TYR A 146 6.26 7.49 -18.41
CA TYR A 146 5.23 8.51 -18.60
C TYR A 146 5.79 9.92 -18.39
N SER A 147 5.50 10.83 -19.33
CA SER A 147 5.92 12.24 -19.27
C SER A 147 4.70 13.16 -19.05
N PRO A 148 4.30 13.40 -17.79
CA PRO A 148 3.12 14.21 -17.44
C PRO A 148 3.29 15.71 -17.72
N MET A 149 2.18 16.41 -17.97
CA MET A 149 2.16 17.88 -18.14
C MET A 149 1.78 18.63 -16.86
N ASN A 150 0.95 18.02 -15.99
CA ASN A 150 0.37 18.68 -14.82
C ASN A 150 0.96 18.25 -13.49
N PHE A 151 1.73 17.18 -13.47
CA PHE A 151 2.43 16.72 -12.28
C PHE A 151 3.84 16.28 -12.59
N ASP A 152 4.67 16.08 -11.58
CA ASP A 152 5.85 15.23 -11.68
C ASP A 152 5.60 13.91 -10.91
N SER A 153 6.40 12.90 -11.22
CA SER A 153 6.23 11.57 -10.66
C SER A 153 7.50 11.05 -9.99
N ALA A 154 7.31 10.13 -9.06
CA ALA A 154 8.39 9.37 -8.44
C ALA A 154 7.89 7.98 -8.06
N PHE A 155 8.81 7.02 -8.00
CA PHE A 155 8.54 5.67 -7.55
C PHE A 155 9.24 5.38 -6.21
N LEU A 156 8.55 4.67 -5.32
CA LEU A 156 9.06 4.18 -4.05
C LEU A 156 8.68 2.70 -3.85
N ASN A 157 9.63 1.82 -3.55
CA ASN A 157 9.27 0.48 -3.09
C ASN A 157 8.44 0.57 -1.81
N PHE A 158 7.35 -0.21 -1.69
CA PHE A 158 6.49 -0.13 -0.53
C PHE A 158 7.28 -0.40 0.76
N PRO A 159 7.38 0.56 1.71
CA PRO A 159 8.45 0.54 2.70
C PRO A 159 8.08 -0.23 3.97
N PHE A 160 7.37 -1.36 3.86
CA PHE A 160 6.92 -2.11 5.03
C PHE A 160 8.07 -2.77 5.80
N ASP A 161 9.11 -3.23 5.09
CA ASP A 161 10.30 -3.79 5.74
C ASP A 161 10.98 -2.75 6.63
N GLN A 162 11.04 -1.48 6.19
CA GLN A 162 11.55 -0.37 7.00
C GLN A 162 10.63 -0.07 8.18
N ALA A 163 9.30 -0.04 7.96
CA ALA A 163 8.33 0.18 9.04
C ALA A 163 8.45 -0.89 10.15
N ILE A 164 8.71 -2.15 9.78
CA ILE A 164 9.00 -3.21 10.74
C ILE A 164 10.27 -2.90 11.54
N GLN A 165 11.35 -2.45 10.89
CA GLN A 165 12.59 -2.10 11.61
C GLN A 165 12.39 -0.93 12.57
N GLU A 166 11.64 0.09 12.16
CA GLU A 166 11.33 1.24 13.01
C GLU A 166 10.50 0.81 14.23
N TRP A 167 9.51 -0.06 14.04
CA TRP A 167 8.72 -0.60 15.14
C TRP A 167 9.55 -1.42 16.13
N ILE A 168 10.44 -2.29 15.63
CA ILE A 168 11.38 -3.05 16.47
C ILE A 168 12.27 -2.10 17.27
N SER A 169 12.75 -1.02 16.65
CA SER A 169 13.62 -0.04 17.33
C SER A 169 12.94 0.67 18.50
N GLN A 170 11.61 0.72 18.49
CA GLN A 170 10.78 1.29 19.56
C GLN A 170 10.37 0.25 20.62
N GLY A 171 10.88 -0.99 20.53
CA GLY A 171 10.59 -2.09 21.45
C GLY A 171 9.35 -2.92 21.06
N GLY A 172 8.85 -2.75 19.84
CA GLY A 172 7.73 -3.50 19.29
C GLY A 172 8.14 -4.84 18.68
N GLU A 173 7.14 -5.68 18.42
CA GLU A 173 7.27 -6.96 17.72
C GLU A 173 6.59 -6.87 16.34
N PRO A 174 7.18 -7.43 15.26
CA PRO A 174 6.68 -7.23 13.90
C PRO A 174 5.22 -7.67 13.67
N TRP A 175 4.79 -8.74 14.34
CA TRP A 175 3.41 -9.27 14.21
C TRP A 175 2.35 -8.29 14.71
N GLN A 176 2.71 -7.29 15.53
CA GLN A 176 1.78 -6.26 16.02
C GLN A 176 1.37 -5.26 14.94
N LEU A 177 2.13 -5.19 13.84
CA LEU A 177 1.83 -4.35 12.69
C LEU A 177 0.83 -4.98 11.73
N ILE A 178 0.36 -6.21 11.99
CA ILE A 178 -0.60 -6.92 11.15
C ILE A 178 -1.96 -6.95 11.84
N GLU A 179 -3.03 -6.77 11.08
CA GLU A 179 -4.40 -6.84 11.59
C GLU A 179 -4.69 -8.19 12.22
N SER A 180 -5.22 -8.16 13.44
CA SER A 180 -5.33 -9.36 14.26
C SER A 180 -6.42 -10.31 13.77
N VAL A 181 -7.46 -9.79 13.09
CA VAL A 181 -8.62 -10.59 12.69
C VAL A 181 -8.44 -11.23 11.32
N ASP A 182 -7.92 -10.51 10.33
CA ASP A 182 -7.68 -11.10 9.02
C ASP A 182 -6.28 -11.73 8.89
N GLY A 183 -5.31 -11.30 9.71
CA GLY A 183 -3.94 -11.78 9.63
C GLY A 183 -3.28 -11.48 8.28
N PHE A 184 -3.66 -10.37 7.65
CA PHE A 184 -3.27 -10.02 6.28
C PHE A 184 -2.94 -8.53 6.14
N HIS A 185 -3.88 -7.64 6.44
CA HIS A 185 -3.67 -6.21 6.26
C HIS A 185 -2.71 -5.67 7.31
N ILE A 186 -2.03 -4.56 7.01
CA ILE A 186 -1.29 -3.83 8.04
C ILE A 186 -2.29 -3.16 8.98
N SER A 187 -2.03 -3.20 10.28
CA SER A 187 -2.89 -2.62 11.30
C SER A 187 -2.82 -1.09 11.29
N GLN A 188 -3.64 -0.44 12.11
CA GLN A 188 -3.53 1.01 12.32
C GLN A 188 -2.10 1.45 12.72
N TYR A 189 -1.40 0.67 13.54
CA TYR A 189 0.00 0.92 13.89
C TYR A 189 0.92 0.73 12.68
N GLY A 190 0.69 -0.32 11.88
CA GLY A 190 1.43 -0.55 10.64
C GLY A 190 1.28 0.61 9.65
N HIS A 191 0.05 1.12 9.48
CA HIS A 191 -0.22 2.29 8.65
C HIS A 191 0.46 3.56 9.18
N ALA A 192 0.43 3.82 10.49
CA ALA A 192 1.05 5.00 11.09
C ALA A 192 2.57 5.01 10.84
N VAL A 193 3.27 3.91 11.19
CA VAL A 193 4.73 3.83 11.01
C VAL A 193 5.11 3.86 9.53
N THR A 194 4.37 3.17 8.66
CA THR A 194 4.61 3.24 7.20
C THR A 194 4.45 4.67 6.66
N SER A 195 3.49 5.44 7.20
CA SER A 195 3.29 6.83 6.82
C SER A 195 4.46 7.73 7.25
N ASP A 196 5.02 7.51 8.45
CA ASP A 196 6.22 8.23 8.92
C ASP A 196 7.43 7.95 8.03
N VAL A 197 7.59 6.69 7.58
CA VAL A 197 8.63 6.30 6.63
C VAL A 197 8.48 7.04 5.30
N ILE A 198 7.26 7.04 4.73
CA ILE A 198 6.97 7.72 3.46
C ILE A 198 7.19 9.24 3.61
N TRP A 199 6.75 9.83 4.72
CA TRP A 199 6.95 11.25 4.99
C TRP A 199 8.42 11.62 5.08
N SER A 200 9.22 10.83 5.80
CA SER A 200 10.66 11.00 5.91
C SER A 200 11.34 10.87 4.55
N TRP A 201 10.88 9.91 3.73
CA TRP A 201 11.36 9.74 2.36
C TRP A 201 11.05 10.98 1.49
N LEU A 202 9.84 11.53 1.58
CA LEU A 202 9.44 12.75 0.85
C LEU A 202 10.30 13.95 1.28
N GLN A 203 10.48 14.16 2.58
CA GLN A 203 11.35 15.22 3.10
C GLN A 203 12.79 15.10 2.59
N THR A 204 13.31 13.89 2.48
CA THR A 204 14.70 13.65 2.07
C THR A 204 14.89 13.73 0.56
N ASN A 205 14.01 13.08 -0.21
CA ASN A 205 14.22 12.82 -1.63
C ASN A 205 13.42 13.76 -2.53
N LYS A 206 12.32 14.33 -2.02
CA LYS A 206 11.41 15.21 -2.73
C LYS A 206 11.01 16.42 -1.87
N PRO A 207 11.95 17.15 -1.24
CA PRO A 207 11.62 18.25 -0.33
C PRO A 207 10.78 19.35 -1.00
N HIS A 208 10.95 19.55 -2.31
CA HIS A 208 10.20 20.55 -3.08
C HIS A 208 8.73 20.17 -3.35
N TRP A 209 8.34 18.90 -3.11
CA TRP A 209 6.94 18.48 -3.14
C TRP A 209 6.18 18.90 -1.88
N LEU A 210 6.91 19.19 -0.80
CA LEU A 210 6.36 19.61 0.47
C LEU A 210 6.45 21.14 0.56
N PRO A 211 5.33 21.85 0.77
CA PRO A 211 5.38 23.28 0.96
C PRO A 211 6.16 23.63 2.24
N PRO A 212 6.76 24.83 2.31
CA PRO A 212 7.39 25.28 3.54
C PRO A 212 6.37 25.35 4.68
N VAL A 213 6.86 25.20 5.91
CA VAL A 213 6.03 25.43 7.10
C VAL A 213 5.46 26.84 7.04
N ASN A 214 4.14 26.94 7.11
CA ASN A 214 3.45 28.22 7.05
C ASN A 214 3.74 29.05 8.31
N SER A 215 4.36 30.22 8.14
CA SER A 215 4.73 31.13 9.22
C SER A 215 3.55 31.69 10.01
N HIS A 216 2.33 31.57 9.48
CA HIS A 216 1.10 32.04 10.10
C HIS A 216 0.34 30.94 10.85
N ASN A 217 0.89 29.74 11.01
CA ASN A 217 0.21 28.65 11.75
C ASN A 217 -0.27 29.10 13.14
N ALA A 218 0.57 29.84 13.89
CA ALA A 218 0.20 30.36 15.21
C ALA A 218 -0.94 31.40 15.16
N ASP A 219 -1.01 32.21 14.10
CA ASP A 219 -2.12 33.16 13.91
C ASP A 219 -3.40 32.45 13.53
N ILE A 220 -3.32 31.43 12.66
CA ILE A 220 -4.47 30.61 12.25
C ILE A 220 -5.07 29.92 13.47
N GLU A 221 -4.25 29.26 14.30
CA GLU A 221 -4.70 28.61 15.52
C GLU A 221 -5.32 29.62 16.52
N ARG A 222 -4.70 30.80 16.67
CA ARG A 222 -5.23 31.84 17.57
C ARG A 222 -6.58 32.40 17.11
N ILE A 223 -6.78 32.58 15.81
CA ILE A 223 -7.98 33.23 15.24
C ILE A 223 -9.10 32.22 14.98
N PHE A 224 -8.76 31.09 14.36
CA PHE A 224 -9.71 30.08 13.88
C PHE A 224 -9.76 28.82 14.74
N LYS A 225 -8.88 28.69 15.75
CA LYS A 225 -8.84 27.56 16.69
C LYS A 225 -8.66 26.22 15.97
N ASP A 226 -9.60 25.30 16.15
CA ASP A 226 -9.64 23.98 15.53
C ASP A 226 -10.08 24.02 14.06
N GLN A 227 -10.30 25.22 13.49
CA GLN A 227 -10.67 25.44 12.10
C GLN A 227 -11.98 24.74 11.68
N GLY A 228 -12.84 24.41 12.65
CA GLY A 228 -14.10 23.70 12.42
C GLY A 228 -14.03 22.18 12.63
N GLY A 229 -12.86 21.61 12.93
CA GLY A 229 -12.68 20.19 13.31
C GLY A 229 -12.99 19.14 12.23
N TYR A 230 -12.58 17.90 12.51
CA TYR A 230 -13.01 16.64 11.87
C TYR A 230 -12.94 15.51 12.91
#